data_AF-A0A1H2T8G6-F1
#
_entry.id   AF-A0A1H2T8G6-F1
#
_cell.length_a   1.000
_cell.length_b   1.000
_cell.length_c   1.000
_cell.angle_alpha   90.00
_cell.angle_beta   90.00
_cell.angle_gamma   90.00
#
_symmetry.space_group_name_H-M   'P 1'
#
loop_
_entity.id
_entity.type
_entity.pdbx_description
1 polymer ?
#
loop_
_entity_poly.entity_id
_entity_poly.type
_entity_poly.pdbx_seq_one_letter_code
_entity_poly.pdbx_strand_id
1 'polypeptide(L)'
;FGIKYSRIKKRRGHKKAIIAIARMMLVSIYHMILTGETFNPSDYESFRNPKPPIKQQDLTEESAIEFLKKSGFDVSKLTKQ
;
A
#
# COMPACT_ATOMS: atom_id res chain seq x y z
N PHE A 1 8.44 14.67 0.49
CA PHE A 1 7.35 15.66 0.69
C PHE A 1 7.29 16.81 -0.31
N GLY A 2 8.41 17.46 -0.67
CA GLY A 2 8.41 18.66 -1.55
C GLY A 2 7.69 18.51 -2.90
N ILE A 3 7.88 17.40 -3.61
CA ILE A 3 7.20 17.14 -4.90
C ILE A 3 5.66 17.07 -4.72
N LYS A 4 5.19 16.41 -3.65
CA LYS A 4 3.76 16.29 -3.34
C LYS A 4 3.18 17.66 -2.97
N TYR A 5 3.89 18.45 -2.17
CA TYR A 5 3.53 19.83 -1.87
C TYR A 5 3.33 20.64 -3.15
N SER A 6 4.32 20.66 -4.05
CA SER A 6 4.24 21.42 -5.31
C SER A 6 3.05 20.98 -6.18
N ARG A 7 2.78 19.67 -6.27
CA ARG A 7 1.62 19.14 -7.01
C ARG A 7 0.28 19.51 -6.37
N ILE A 8 0.17 19.48 -5.05
CA ILE A 8 -1.07 19.86 -4.35
C ILE A 8 -1.26 21.38 -4.41
N LYS A 9 -0.19 22.16 -4.20
CA LYS A 9 -0.19 23.62 -4.32
C LYS A 9 -0.68 24.06 -5.69
N LYS A 10 -0.17 23.45 -6.77
CA LYS A 10 -0.59 23.74 -8.14
C LYS A 10 -2.08 23.46 -8.39
N ARG A 11 -2.65 22.41 -7.79
CA ARG A 11 -4.05 22.00 -8.03
C ARG A 11 -5.07 22.59 -7.07
N ARG A 12 -4.69 22.86 -5.82
CA ARG A 12 -5.60 23.17 -4.70
C ARG A 12 -5.22 24.42 -3.92
N GLY A 13 -4.11 25.08 -4.27
CA GLY A 13 -3.62 26.28 -3.59
C GLY A 13 -2.75 26.00 -2.37
N HIS A 14 -2.09 27.06 -1.89
CA HIS A 14 -1.06 26.98 -0.87
C HIS A 14 -1.57 26.44 0.48
N LYS A 15 -2.64 27.02 1.03
CA LYS A 15 -3.17 26.63 2.35
C LYS A 15 -3.52 25.14 2.41
N LYS A 16 -4.19 24.62 1.38
CA LYS A 16 -4.55 23.20 1.28
C LYS A 16 -3.32 22.30 1.14
N ALA A 17 -2.24 22.77 0.52
CA ALA A 17 -1.00 22.02 0.41
C ALA A 17 -0.28 21.90 1.76
N ILE A 18 -0.21 22.97 2.56
CA ILE A 18 0.39 22.93 3.91
C ILE A 18 -0.35 21.92 4.79
N ILE A 19 -1.68 22.04 4.86
CA ILE A 19 -2.52 21.14 5.69
C ILE A 19 -2.33 19.67 5.29
N ALA A 20 -2.29 19.38 3.99
CA ALA A 20 -2.09 18.03 3.50
C ALA A 20 -0.72 17.46 3.92
N ILE A 21 0.36 18.25 3.82
CA ILE A 21 1.71 17.81 4.22
C ILE A 21 1.79 17.62 5.73
N ALA A 22 1.21 18.53 6.52
CA ALA A 22 1.17 18.40 7.98
C ALA A 22 0.44 17.12 8.41
N ARG A 23 -0.72 16.83 7.81
CA ARG A 23 -1.48 15.59 8.08
C ARG A 23 -0.67 14.35 7.74
N MET A 24 0.05 14.35 6.60
CA MET A 24 0.91 13.21 6.23
C MET A 24 2.02 12.99 7.26
N MET A 25 2.71 14.05 7.70
CA MET A 25 3.77 13.94 8.72
C MET A 25 3.21 13.41 10.05
N LEU A 26 2.07 13.94 10.50
CA LEU A 26 1.44 13.51 11.74
C LEU A 26 1.07 12.03 11.73
N VAL A 27 0.47 11.55 10.63
CA VAL A 27 0.06 10.14 10.49
C VAL A 27 1.29 9.22 10.46
N SER A 28 2.35 9.60 9.76
CA SER A 28 3.60 8.83 9.75
C SER A 28 4.20 8.69 11.15
N ILE A 29 4.24 9.77 11.92
CA ILE A 29 4.76 9.75 13.31
C ILE A 29 3.88 8.90 14.20
N TYR A 30 2.55 9.02 14.09
CA TYR A 30 1.61 8.19 14.85
C TYR A 30 1.86 6.70 14.64
N HIS A 31 2.00 6.27 13.39
CA HIS A 31 2.23 4.86 13.07
C HIS A 31 3.60 4.38 13.55
N MET A 32 4.66 5.18 13.40
CA MET A 32 5.99 4.87 13.93
C MET A 32 5.95 4.59 15.45
N ILE A 33 5.20 5.40 16.21
CA ILE A 33 5.07 5.22 17.66
C ILE A 33 4.20 4.01 17.98
N LEU A 34 3.13 3.79 17.22
CA LEU A 34 2.16 2.72 17.46
C LEU A 34 2.72 1.33 17.18
N THR A 35 3.41 1.14 16.05
CA THR A 35 3.98 -0.17 15.67
C THR A 35 5.38 -0.38 16.23
N GLY A 36 6.06 0.69 16.68
CA GLY A 36 7.46 0.65 17.11
C GLY A 36 8.44 0.44 15.96
N GLU A 37 7.97 0.50 14.71
CA GLU A 37 8.79 0.34 13.52
C GLU A 37 9.46 1.66 13.12
N THR A 38 10.68 1.57 12.61
CA THR A 38 11.38 2.74 12.05
C THR A 38 10.66 3.24 10.80
N PHE A 39 10.69 4.56 10.58
CA PHE A 39 10.11 5.18 9.38
C PHE A 39 10.54 4.45 8.10
N ASN A 40 9.59 3.79 7.43
CA ASN A 40 9.86 3.09 6.18
C ASN A 40 9.46 3.97 4.99
N PRO A 41 10.39 4.33 4.07
CA PRO A 41 10.07 5.11 2.88
C PRO A 41 8.99 4.46 1.99
N SER A 42 8.71 3.17 2.16
CA SER A 42 7.63 2.45 1.47
C SER A 42 6.23 2.87 1.92
N ASP A 43 6.04 3.39 3.13
CA ASP A 43 4.78 4.02 3.56
C ASP A 43 4.43 5.20 2.65
N TYR A 44 5.46 5.96 2.25
CA TYR A 44 5.31 7.06 1.31
C TYR A 44 4.87 6.59 -0.07
N GLU A 45 5.37 5.45 -0.58
CA GLU A 45 4.96 4.88 -1.86
C GLU A 45 3.48 4.44 -1.83
N SER A 46 3.01 3.84 -0.74
CA SER A 46 1.58 3.51 -0.55
C SER A 46 0.67 4.76 -0.60
N PHE A 47 1.15 5.92 -0.10
CA PHE A 47 0.46 7.21 -0.24
C PHE A 47 0.66 7.89 -1.62
N ARG A 48 1.71 7.51 -2.36
CA ARG A 48 2.10 8.14 -3.62
C ARG A 48 1.40 7.48 -4.80
N ASN A 49 1.31 6.16 -4.77
CA ASN A 49 0.48 5.29 -5.59
C ASN A 49 -0.43 4.52 -4.63
N PRO A 50 -1.65 5.02 -4.32
CA PRO A 50 -2.65 4.13 -3.75
C PRO A 50 -2.78 2.99 -4.74
N LYS A 51 -2.31 1.79 -4.37
CA LYS A 51 -2.60 0.60 -5.15
C LYS A 51 -4.11 0.62 -5.36
N PRO A 52 -4.61 0.37 -6.58
CA PRO A 52 -6.05 0.21 -6.77
C PRO A 52 -6.52 -0.71 -5.66
N PRO A 53 -7.67 -0.41 -5.00
CA PRO A 53 -8.14 -1.24 -3.90
C PRO A 53 -7.99 -2.66 -4.38
N ILE A 54 -7.12 -3.42 -3.70
CA ILE A 54 -6.95 -4.83 -3.99
C ILE A 54 -8.37 -5.31 -3.75
N LYS A 55 -9.13 -5.54 -4.83
CA LYS A 55 -10.38 -6.28 -4.73
C LYS A 55 -9.95 -7.47 -3.89
N GLN A 56 -10.52 -7.65 -2.71
CA GLN A 56 -10.36 -8.88 -1.96
C GLN A 56 -10.71 -9.94 -3.01
N GLN A 57 -9.69 -10.51 -3.64
CA GLN A 57 -9.88 -11.65 -4.50
C GLN A 57 -10.21 -12.67 -3.44
N ASP A 58 -11.46 -13.10 -3.41
CA ASP A 58 -11.83 -14.30 -2.67
C ASP A 58 -10.88 -15.37 -3.18
N LEU A 59 -9.82 -15.62 -2.40
CA LEU A 59 -8.73 -16.51 -2.78
C LEU A 59 -9.30 -17.91 -2.62
N THR A 60 -10.09 -18.35 -3.60
CA THR A 60 -10.66 -19.68 -3.61
C THR A 60 -9.51 -20.68 -3.70
N GLU A 61 -9.68 -21.84 -3.08
CA GLU A 61 -8.68 -22.92 -3.10
C GLU A 61 -8.27 -23.26 -4.54
N GLU A 62 -9.23 -23.22 -5.47
CA GLU A 62 -9.05 -23.42 -6.90
C GLU A 62 -8.08 -22.39 -7.52
N SER A 63 -8.28 -21.10 -7.23
CA SER A 63 -7.41 -20.02 -7.72
C SER A 63 -5.98 -20.11 -7.17
N ALA A 64 -5.85 -20.54 -5.91
CA ALA A 64 -4.55 -20.75 -5.28
C ALA A 64 -3.80 -21.94 -5.90
N ILE A 65 -4.51 -23.06 -6.17
CA ILE A 65 -3.94 -24.23 -6.83
C ILE A 65 -3.49 -23.89 -8.26
N GLU A 66 -4.29 -23.12 -9.01
CA GLU A 66 -3.93 -22.70 -10.37
C GLU A 66 -2.68 -21.79 -10.39
N PHE A 67 -2.57 -20.87 -9.43
CA PHE A 67 -1.40 -20.01 -9.28
C PHE A 67 -0.12 -20.81 -9.00
N LEU A 68 -0.20 -21.82 -8.14
CA LEU A 68 0.92 -22.70 -7.82
C LEU A 68 1.36 -23.53 -9.03
N LYS A 69 0.40 -24.07 -9.81
CA LYS A 69 0.69 -24.75 -11.09
C LYS A 69 1.40 -23.84 -12.08
N LYS A 70 0.90 -22.61 -12.28
CA LYS A 70 1.53 -21.61 -13.17
C LYS A 70 2.94 -21.22 -12.73
N SER A 71 3.19 -21.27 -11.42
CA SER A 71 4.50 -20.99 -10.83
C SER A 71 5.47 -22.20 -10.90
N GLY A 72 5.04 -23.32 -11.50
CA GLY A 72 5.87 -24.51 -11.71
C GLY A 72 5.95 -25.47 -10.52
N PHE A 73 5.11 -25.29 -9.51
CA PHE A 73 5.05 -26.21 -8.36
C PHE A 73 4.14 -27.41 -8.66
N ASP A 74 4.59 -28.60 -8.26
CA ASP A 74 3.79 -29.81 -8.34
C ASP A 74 2.78 -29.86 -7.18
N VAL A 75 1.51 -29.56 -7.51
CA VAL A 75 0.40 -29.51 -6.56
C VAL A 75 -0.30 -30.86 -6.36
N SER A 76 0.18 -31.95 -6.95
CA SER A 76 -0.49 -33.26 -6.92
C SER A 76 -0.68 -33.83 -5.50
N LYS A 77 0.17 -33.41 -4.55
CA LYS A 77 0.11 -33.80 -3.13
C LYS A 77 -0.83 -32.93 -2.28
N LEU A 78 -1.36 -31.85 -2.85
CA LEU A 78 -2.19 -30.88 -2.13
C LEU A 78 -3.69 -31.17 -2.25
N THR A 79 -4.09 -31.99 -3.22
CA THR A 79 -5.49 -32.38 -3.40
C THR A 79 -5.88 -33.39 -2.32
N LYS A 80 -6.88 -33.04 -1.49
CA LYS A 80 -7.47 -33.96 -0.52
C LYS A 80 -8.27 -35.04 -1.28
N GLN A 81 -8.08 -36.31 -0.92
CA GLN A 81 -8.93 -37.42 -1.39
C GLN A 81 -10.35 -37.31 -0.83
#